data_AF-A0A7C0X1P2-F1
#
_entry.id   AF-A0A7C0X1P2-F1
#
_cell.length_a   1.000
_cell.length_b   1.000
_cell.length_c   1.000
_cell.angle_alpha   90.00
_cell.angle_beta   90.00
_cell.angle_gamma   90.00
#
_symmetry.space_group_name_H-M   'P 1'
#
loop_
_entity.id
_entity.type
_entity.pdbx_description
1 polymer ?
#
loop_
_entity_poly.entity_id
_entity_poly.type
_entity_poly.pdbx_seq_one_letter_code
_entity_poly.pdbx_strand_id
1 'polypeptide(L)'
;MRTGIANLTLDQGKCPPWLFERMKKLAELISLIIIEEFGTQEFLKRLSDPVWFQSFGALLAFDWNASGLTTTTLAALKEALRPYQKKLGIFICGGKGKTSRKTPQEIENLSFLADFDQKTTQKLIFISRAVAKIDNCLLQDGFQLYHHSFLFDKSGNWCVIQQGMNPNFSSARRYHWFSQKIQRLDLEPHSGIISQKTFQKVLNLTSQKSEENKKASLALVKSKKSFLADLKILFSSQKTLKILTLPDLEFKTHPKIK
;
A
#
# COMPACT_ATOMS: atom_id res chain seq x y z
N MET A 1 -5.84 -18.29 18.04
CA MET A 1 -5.91 -16.96 17.40
C MET A 1 -7.23 -16.88 16.64
N ARG A 2 -8.16 -15.99 17.01
CA ARG A 2 -9.40 -15.79 16.23
C ARG A 2 -9.09 -14.79 15.11
N THR A 3 -9.01 -15.26 13.86
CA THR A 3 -8.83 -14.41 12.68
C THR A 3 -10.19 -13.95 12.17
N GLY A 4 -10.40 -12.63 12.09
CA GLY A 4 -11.60 -12.04 11.50
C GLY A 4 -11.42 -11.83 10.00
N ILE A 5 -12.47 -12.09 9.21
CA ILE A 5 -12.50 -11.78 7.78
C ILE A 5 -13.14 -10.40 7.62
N ALA A 6 -12.41 -9.43 7.07
CA ALA A 6 -12.94 -8.11 6.73
C ALA A 6 -13.24 -8.07 5.23
N ASN A 7 -14.52 -7.89 4.88
CA ASN A 7 -14.96 -7.77 3.49
C ASN A 7 -14.91 -6.29 3.07
N LEU A 8 -14.43 -5.94 1.87
CA LEU A 8 -14.45 -4.58 1.29
C LEU A 8 -15.10 -4.57 -0.11
N THR A 9 -16.42 -4.35 -0.22
CA THR A 9 -17.17 -4.39 -1.48
C THR A 9 -16.94 -3.12 -2.29
N LEU A 10 -16.87 -3.23 -3.62
CA LEU A 10 -16.87 -2.03 -4.48
C LEU A 10 -18.26 -1.41 -4.50
N ASP A 11 -18.42 -0.30 -3.78
CA ASP A 11 -19.68 0.42 -3.70
C ASP A 11 -19.63 1.70 -4.55
N GLN A 12 -20.75 2.01 -5.18
CA GLN A 12 -20.94 3.20 -5.98
C GLN A 12 -21.65 4.24 -5.12
N GLY A 13 -21.06 5.42 -4.92
CA GLY A 13 -21.66 6.48 -4.12
C GLY A 13 -20.66 7.50 -3.58
N LYS A 14 -21.18 8.64 -3.13
CA LYS A 14 -20.40 9.68 -2.46
C LYS A 14 -20.95 9.87 -1.05
N CYS A 15 -20.06 9.96 -0.07
CA CYS A 15 -20.45 10.30 1.30
C CYS A 15 -21.22 11.63 1.31
N PRO A 16 -22.45 11.68 1.86
CA PRO A 16 -23.21 12.91 1.96
C PRO A 16 -22.46 13.99 2.74
N PRO A 17 -22.52 15.27 2.34
CA PRO A 17 -21.77 16.34 3.01
C PRO A 17 -22.06 16.43 4.52
N TRP A 18 -23.33 16.30 4.93
CA TRP A 18 -23.72 16.36 6.34
C TRP A 18 -23.08 15.25 7.19
N LEU A 19 -22.90 14.06 6.61
CA LEU A 19 -22.25 12.93 7.29
C LEU A 19 -20.76 13.20 7.37
N PHE A 20 -20.14 13.61 6.25
CA PHE A 20 -18.72 13.93 6.19
C PHE A 20 -18.31 15.01 7.20
N GLU A 21 -19.13 16.04 7.42
CA GLU A 21 -18.89 17.04 8.46
C GLU A 21 -18.87 16.44 9.87
N ARG A 22 -19.76 15.49 10.17
CA ARG A 22 -19.75 14.77 11.46
C ARG A 22 -18.53 13.85 11.57
N MET A 23 -18.15 13.17 10.48
CA MET A 23 -16.95 12.34 10.43
C MET A 23 -15.69 13.16 10.76
N LYS A 24 -15.54 14.35 10.17
CA LYS A 24 -14.39 15.23 10.44
C LYS A 24 -14.31 15.60 11.91
N LYS A 25 -15.43 16.04 12.51
CA LYS A 25 -15.48 16.44 13.93
C LYS A 25 -15.08 15.29 14.85
N LEU A 26 -15.60 14.09 14.60
CA LEU A 26 -15.27 12.93 15.44
C LEU A 26 -13.83 12.44 15.21
N ALA A 27 -13.36 12.44 13.95
CA ALA A 27 -11.99 12.09 13.61
C ALA A 27 -10.98 13.05 14.25
N GLU A 28 -11.29 14.35 14.28
CA GLU A 28 -10.51 15.39 14.95
C GLU A 28 -10.33 15.05 16.44
N LEU A 29 -11.44 14.96 17.18
CA LEU A 29 -11.42 14.73 18.63
C LEU A 29 -10.66 13.46 19.01
N ILE A 30 -10.95 12.33 18.34
CA ILE A 30 -10.29 11.06 18.63
C ILE A 30 -8.78 11.14 18.32
N SER A 31 -8.42 11.75 17.20
CA SER A 31 -7.01 11.85 16.80
C SER A 31 -6.23 12.76 17.74
N LEU A 32 -6.83 13.88 18.17
CA LEU A 32 -6.22 14.79 19.15
C LEU A 32 -5.94 14.06 20.46
N ILE A 33 -6.93 13.36 21.02
CA ILE A 33 -6.76 12.59 22.26
C ILE A 33 -5.64 11.55 22.10
N ILE A 34 -5.61 10.80 20.99
CA ILE A 34 -4.57 9.78 20.79
C ILE A 34 -3.17 10.41 20.68
N ILE A 35 -3.05 11.52 19.97
CA ILE A 35 -1.76 12.19 19.76
C ILE A 35 -1.29 12.85 21.06
N GLU A 36 -2.18 13.46 21.85
CA GLU A 36 -1.84 14.09 23.13
C GLU A 36 -1.44 13.05 24.18
N GLU A 37 -2.15 11.93 24.27
CA GLU A 37 -1.89 10.89 25.29
C GLU A 37 -0.73 9.95 24.92
N PHE A 38 -0.58 9.61 23.63
CA PHE A 38 0.35 8.56 23.19
C PHE A 38 1.39 9.02 22.14
N GLY A 39 1.30 10.25 21.65
CA GLY A 39 2.22 10.80 20.66
C GLY A 39 1.91 10.42 19.20
N THR A 40 2.61 11.10 18.29
CA THR A 40 2.44 10.99 16.84
C THR A 40 2.79 9.60 16.30
N GLN A 41 3.84 8.98 16.83
CA GLN A 41 4.30 7.67 16.39
C GLN A 41 3.27 6.57 16.67
N GLU A 42 2.65 6.59 17.87
CA GLU A 42 1.60 5.62 18.21
C GLU A 42 0.35 5.85 17.36
N PHE A 43 0.00 7.10 17.06
CA PHE A 43 -1.08 7.42 16.12
C PHE A 43 -0.83 6.83 14.72
N LEU A 44 0.38 7.02 14.16
CA LEU A 44 0.77 6.43 12.87
C LEU A 44 0.75 4.90 12.91
N LYS A 45 1.22 4.31 14.01
CA LYS A 45 1.21 2.85 14.23
C LYS A 45 -0.20 2.29 14.25
N ARG A 46 -1.13 2.92 14.98
CA ARG A 46 -2.54 2.53 15.03
C ARG A 46 -3.21 2.64 13.66
N LEU A 47 -2.98 3.72 12.93
CA LEU A 47 -3.51 3.87 11.57
C LEU A 47 -2.96 2.81 10.59
N SER A 48 -1.71 2.39 10.77
CA SER A 48 -1.10 1.33 9.96
C SER A 48 -1.56 -0.08 10.32
N ASP A 49 -2.31 -0.25 11.41
CA ASP A 49 -2.91 -1.53 11.77
C ASP A 49 -4.24 -1.70 11.00
N PRO A 50 -4.38 -2.74 10.17
CA PRO A 50 -5.56 -2.84 9.31
C PRO A 50 -6.87 -3.05 10.06
N VAL A 51 -6.84 -3.65 11.25
CA VAL A 51 -8.03 -3.90 12.08
C VAL A 51 -8.41 -2.62 12.80
N TRP A 52 -7.44 -1.95 13.42
CA TRP A 52 -7.67 -0.68 14.09
C TRP A 52 -8.20 0.37 13.12
N PHE A 53 -7.58 0.52 11.94
CA PHE A 53 -8.05 1.45 10.92
C PHE A 53 -9.48 1.13 10.44
N GLN A 54 -9.81 -0.17 10.32
CA GLN A 54 -11.15 -0.61 9.96
C GLN A 54 -12.18 -0.22 11.04
N SER A 55 -11.85 -0.45 12.30
CA SER A 55 -12.67 -0.05 13.45
C SER A 55 -12.81 1.46 13.56
N PHE A 56 -11.75 2.22 13.30
CA PHE A 56 -11.78 3.68 13.28
C PHE A 56 -12.72 4.20 12.20
N GLY A 57 -12.61 3.70 10.96
CA GLY A 57 -13.54 4.08 9.89
C GLY A 57 -15.00 3.72 10.20
N ALA A 58 -15.25 2.56 10.83
CA ALA A 58 -16.59 2.16 11.24
C ALA A 58 -17.15 3.06 12.36
N LEU A 59 -16.31 3.43 13.33
CA LEU A 59 -16.66 4.37 14.40
C LEU A 59 -17.02 5.76 13.87
N LEU A 60 -16.40 6.19 12.77
CA LEU A 60 -16.77 7.41 12.05
C LEU A 60 -18.06 7.24 11.21
N ALA A 61 -18.94 6.31 11.57
CA ALA A 61 -20.23 6.08 10.92
C ALA A 61 -20.14 5.68 9.43
N PHE A 62 -19.08 4.95 9.05
CA PHE A 62 -18.97 4.33 7.73
C PHE A 62 -19.23 2.83 7.82
N ASP A 63 -19.82 2.23 6.79
CA ASP A 63 -20.06 0.78 6.80
C ASP A 63 -18.74 0.02 6.79
N TRP A 64 -18.61 -0.93 7.73
CA TRP A 64 -17.39 -1.71 7.92
C TRP A 64 -17.01 -2.51 6.66
N ASN A 65 -17.97 -2.89 5.83
CA ASN A 65 -17.73 -3.70 4.65
C ASN A 65 -17.55 -2.91 3.36
N ALA A 66 -17.56 -1.58 3.41
CA ALA A 66 -17.57 -0.74 2.22
C ALA A 66 -16.16 -0.35 1.75
N SER A 67 -15.87 -0.49 0.46
CA SER A 67 -14.58 -0.03 -0.12
C SER A 67 -14.38 1.48 0.01
N GLY A 68 -15.47 2.24 0.11
CA GLY A 68 -15.45 3.68 0.36
C GLY A 68 -14.87 4.06 1.72
N LEU A 69 -14.80 3.12 2.68
CA LEU A 69 -14.38 3.37 4.06
C LEU A 69 -12.98 3.96 4.10
N THR A 70 -12.04 3.33 3.40
CA THR A 70 -10.64 3.78 3.38
C THR A 70 -10.51 5.17 2.80
N THR A 71 -11.15 5.44 1.66
CA THR A 71 -11.05 6.74 0.98
C THR A 71 -11.70 7.86 1.77
N THR A 72 -12.86 7.59 2.37
CA THR A 72 -13.63 8.60 3.10
C THR A 72 -13.03 8.88 4.47
N THR A 73 -12.59 7.84 5.19
CA THR A 73 -11.92 7.96 6.49
C THR A 73 -10.65 8.79 6.37
N LEU A 74 -9.79 8.50 5.38
CA LEU A 74 -8.56 9.26 5.19
C LEU A 74 -8.80 10.68 4.70
N ALA A 75 -9.83 10.92 3.89
CA ALA A 75 -10.23 12.27 3.51
C ALA A 75 -10.75 13.06 4.72
N ALA A 76 -11.63 12.47 5.54
CA ALA A 76 -12.14 13.09 6.76
C ALA A 76 -10.99 13.42 7.72
N LEU A 77 -10.06 12.48 7.91
CA LEU A 77 -8.91 12.68 8.78
C LEU A 77 -7.97 13.78 8.27
N LYS A 78 -7.68 13.80 6.96
CA LYS A 78 -6.85 14.85 6.33
C LYS A 78 -7.45 16.24 6.53
N GLU A 79 -8.76 16.39 6.33
CA GLU A 79 -9.44 17.68 6.52
C GLU A 79 -9.55 18.05 8.00
N ALA A 80 -9.81 17.08 8.89
CA ALA A 80 -9.92 17.28 10.33
C ALA A 80 -8.60 17.77 10.96
N LEU A 81 -7.46 17.22 10.55
CA LEU A 81 -6.16 17.56 11.12
C LEU A 81 -5.47 18.75 10.43
N ARG A 82 -5.93 19.19 9.25
CA ARG A 82 -5.31 20.31 8.52
C ARG A 82 -5.14 21.58 9.37
N PRO A 83 -6.12 22.03 10.20
CA PRO A 83 -5.95 23.22 11.04
C PRO A 83 -4.86 23.05 12.11
N TYR A 84 -4.57 21.81 12.52
CA TYR A 84 -3.71 21.49 13.65
C TYR A 84 -2.36 20.89 13.25
N GLN A 85 -2.14 20.59 11.96
CA GLN A 85 -1.00 19.83 11.45
C GLN A 85 0.37 20.35 11.94
N LYS A 86 0.56 21.67 12.00
CA LYS A 86 1.82 22.29 12.49
C LYS A 86 2.00 22.11 14.00
N LYS A 87 0.92 22.24 14.78
CA LYS A 87 0.90 22.08 16.24
C LYS A 87 1.14 20.63 16.63
N LEU A 88 0.42 19.71 15.99
CA LEU A 88 0.51 18.27 16.27
C LEU A 88 1.77 17.64 15.67
N GLY A 89 2.34 18.25 14.64
CA GLY A 89 3.45 17.68 13.89
C GLY A 89 3.07 16.42 13.12
N ILE A 90 1.81 16.31 12.66
CA ILE A 90 1.30 15.23 11.81
C ILE A 90 0.80 15.83 10.50
N PHE A 91 1.23 15.24 9.39
CA PHE A 91 0.94 15.70 8.04
C PHE A 91 0.37 14.56 7.22
N ILE A 92 -0.70 14.83 6.46
CA ILE A 92 -1.40 13.83 5.64
C ILE A 92 -1.44 14.31 4.19
N CYS A 93 -0.86 13.51 3.31
CA CYS A 93 -0.80 13.75 1.88
C CYS A 93 -1.59 12.71 1.09
N GLY A 94 -1.93 13.05 -0.15
CA GLY A 94 -2.58 12.18 -1.11
C GLY A 94 -4.10 12.12 -0.94
N GLY A 95 -4.68 11.05 -1.49
CA GLY A 95 -6.13 10.83 -1.55
C GLY A 95 -6.53 9.99 -2.76
N LYS A 96 -7.83 9.97 -3.07
CA LYS A 96 -8.40 9.14 -4.15
C LYS A 96 -8.11 9.73 -5.54
N GLY A 97 -7.91 8.86 -6.53
CA GLY A 97 -7.91 9.20 -7.96
C GLY A 97 -6.83 10.21 -8.33
N LYS A 98 -7.20 11.36 -8.90
CA LYS A 98 -6.23 12.38 -9.33
C LYS A 98 -5.41 12.94 -8.17
N THR A 99 -5.95 12.95 -6.94
CA THR A 99 -5.27 13.47 -5.75
C THR A 99 -4.09 12.58 -5.33
N SER A 100 -4.15 11.25 -5.54
CA SER A 100 -3.03 10.35 -5.22
C SER A 100 -1.74 10.75 -5.97
N ARG A 101 -1.89 11.27 -7.19
CA ARG A 101 -0.76 11.69 -8.04
C ARG A 101 -0.13 13.01 -7.59
N LYS A 102 -0.82 13.79 -6.75
CA LYS A 102 -0.32 15.04 -6.18
C LYS A 102 0.48 14.84 -4.89
N THR A 103 0.52 13.63 -4.34
CA THR A 103 1.20 13.33 -3.07
C THR A 103 2.64 13.85 -3.01
N PRO A 104 3.50 13.69 -4.05
CA PRO A 104 4.85 14.26 -4.03
C PRO A 104 4.87 15.78 -3.80
N GLN A 105 3.99 16.52 -4.48
CA GLN A 105 3.89 17.98 -4.33
C GLN A 105 3.35 18.37 -2.96
N GLU A 106 2.38 17.61 -2.43
CA GLU A 106 1.87 17.85 -1.08
C GLU A 106 2.93 17.58 -0.01
N ILE A 107 3.76 16.54 -0.18
CA ILE A 107 4.90 16.28 0.70
C ILE A 107 5.87 17.45 0.67
N GLU A 108 6.22 17.97 -0.50
CA GLU A 108 7.10 19.14 -0.63
C GLU A 108 6.55 20.36 0.13
N ASN A 109 5.27 20.67 -0.09
CA ASN A 109 4.61 21.82 0.56
C ASN A 109 4.49 21.65 2.08
N LEU A 110 4.13 20.46 2.55
CA LEU A 110 3.97 20.18 3.98
C LEU A 110 5.31 19.99 4.70
N SER A 111 6.36 19.58 3.99
CA SER A 111 7.72 19.48 4.57
C SER A 111 8.27 20.85 4.96
N PHE A 112 7.91 21.90 4.23
CA PHE A 112 8.20 23.28 4.64
C PHE A 112 7.52 23.64 5.97
N LEU A 113 6.26 23.24 6.17
CA LEU A 113 5.54 23.44 7.44
C LEU A 113 6.06 22.56 8.58
N ALA A 114 6.72 21.45 8.25
CA ALA A 114 7.36 20.54 9.18
C ALA A 114 8.78 20.95 9.56
N ASP A 115 9.30 22.04 8.98
CA ASP A 115 10.69 22.52 9.15
C ASP A 115 11.74 21.47 8.71
N PHE A 116 11.42 20.68 7.68
CA PHE A 116 12.33 19.68 7.13
C PHE A 116 13.31 20.26 6.11
N ASP A 117 14.52 19.72 6.12
CA ASP A 117 15.51 20.02 5.10
C ASP A 117 15.14 19.38 3.75
N GLN A 118 15.81 19.84 2.68
CA GLN A 118 15.55 19.35 1.33
C GLN A 118 15.86 17.84 1.21
N LYS A 119 16.87 17.34 1.93
CA LYS A 119 17.25 15.92 1.90
C LYS A 119 16.14 15.03 2.48
N THR A 120 15.58 15.40 3.62
CA THR A 120 14.47 14.67 4.25
C THR A 120 13.21 14.75 3.38
N THR A 121 12.92 15.92 2.83
CA THR A 121 11.80 16.12 1.89
C THR A 121 11.90 15.18 0.69
N GLN A 122 13.06 15.15 0.02
CA GLN A 122 13.29 14.28 -1.14
C GLN A 122 13.23 12.80 -0.78
N LYS A 123 13.70 12.42 0.42
CA LYS A 123 13.58 11.05 0.93
C LYS A 123 12.12 10.65 1.10
N LEU A 124 11.26 11.49 1.67
CA LEU A 124 9.83 11.20 1.83
C LEU A 124 9.11 11.09 0.48
N ILE A 125 9.43 11.98 -0.47
CA ILE A 125 8.91 11.90 -1.85
C ILE A 125 9.30 10.58 -2.51
N PHE A 126 10.57 10.18 -2.38
CA PHE A 126 11.05 8.90 -2.90
C PHE A 126 10.29 7.73 -2.27
N ILE A 127 10.14 7.71 -0.94
CA ILE A 127 9.42 6.65 -0.22
C ILE A 127 7.97 6.57 -0.69
N SER A 128 7.25 7.69 -0.76
CA SER A 128 5.86 7.73 -1.24
C SER A 128 5.73 7.10 -2.64
N ARG A 129 6.63 7.45 -3.57
CA ARG A 129 6.65 6.89 -4.92
C ARG A 129 7.00 5.40 -4.94
N ALA A 130 8.00 5.00 -4.16
CA ALA A 130 8.46 3.62 -4.08
C ALA A 130 7.36 2.70 -3.52
N VAL A 131 6.73 3.09 -2.42
CA VAL A 131 5.62 2.36 -1.78
C VAL A 131 4.45 2.17 -2.75
N ALA A 132 4.07 3.22 -3.49
CA ALA A 132 3.03 3.10 -4.54
C ALA A 132 3.44 2.15 -5.67
N LYS A 133 4.72 2.15 -6.07
CA LYS A 133 5.21 1.22 -7.10
C LYS A 133 5.31 -0.21 -6.63
N ILE A 134 5.68 -0.45 -5.38
CA ILE A 134 5.80 -1.79 -4.83
C ILE A 134 4.43 -2.47 -4.80
N ASP A 135 3.42 -1.78 -4.27
CA ASP A 135 2.06 -2.31 -4.18
C ASP A 135 1.41 -2.54 -5.55
N ASN A 136 1.79 -1.75 -6.56
CA ASN A 136 1.24 -1.86 -7.90
C ASN A 136 2.02 -2.81 -8.83
N CYS A 137 3.27 -3.17 -8.52
CA CYS A 137 4.14 -3.91 -9.45
C CYS A 137 4.75 -5.18 -8.88
N LEU A 138 5.07 -5.22 -7.58
CA LEU A 138 5.68 -6.41 -6.96
C LEU A 138 4.64 -7.45 -6.52
N LEU A 139 3.37 -7.07 -6.44
CA LEU A 139 2.24 -7.99 -6.30
C LEU A 139 1.51 -8.08 -7.64
N GLN A 140 1.67 -9.20 -8.35
CA GLN A 140 1.09 -9.38 -9.70
C GLN A 140 -0.20 -10.19 -9.64
N ASP A 141 -1.28 -9.55 -9.21
CA ASP A 141 -2.62 -10.14 -9.05
C ASP A 141 -3.75 -9.31 -9.68
N GLY A 142 -3.37 -8.32 -10.48
CA GLY A 142 -4.31 -7.48 -11.22
C GLY A 142 -5.01 -6.39 -10.39
N PHE A 143 -4.65 -6.17 -9.11
CA PHE A 143 -5.13 -5.00 -8.39
C PHE A 143 -4.36 -3.75 -8.82
N GLN A 144 -5.08 -2.72 -9.24
CA GLN A 144 -4.50 -1.43 -9.62
C GLN A 144 -4.79 -0.38 -8.55
N LEU A 145 -3.76 0.34 -8.12
CA LEU A 145 -3.91 1.39 -7.12
C LEU A 145 -4.75 2.55 -7.64
N TYR A 146 -5.74 2.95 -6.84
CA TYR A 146 -6.55 4.14 -7.11
C TYR A 146 -6.60 5.12 -5.92
N HIS A 147 -6.05 4.71 -4.78
CA HIS A 147 -5.94 5.53 -3.57
C HIS A 147 -4.54 5.36 -2.97
N HIS A 148 -3.91 6.48 -2.65
CA HIS A 148 -2.65 6.56 -1.92
C HIS A 148 -2.77 7.67 -0.88
N SER A 149 -2.62 7.35 0.40
CA SER A 149 -2.49 8.34 1.46
C SER A 149 -1.19 8.09 2.23
N PHE A 150 -0.39 9.14 2.30
CA PHE A 150 0.94 9.13 2.92
C PHE A 150 0.89 10.05 4.14
N LEU A 151 1.16 9.50 5.32
CA LEU A 151 1.17 10.24 6.58
C LEU A 151 2.58 10.26 7.15
N PHE A 152 3.02 11.39 7.67
CA PHE A 152 4.31 11.51 8.34
C PHE A 152 4.26 12.46 9.53
N ASP A 153 5.17 12.25 10.48
CA ASP A 153 5.36 13.14 11.63
C ASP A 153 6.67 13.93 11.56
N LYS A 154 6.85 14.91 12.46
CA LYS A 154 8.09 15.72 12.58
C LYS A 154 9.34 14.91 12.95
N SER A 155 9.18 13.68 13.46
CA SER A 155 10.32 12.80 13.74
C SER A 155 10.74 11.99 12.51
N GLY A 156 10.07 12.18 11.37
CA GLY A 156 10.31 11.44 10.13
C GLY A 156 9.71 10.04 10.13
N ASN A 157 8.89 9.68 11.13
CA ASN A 157 8.08 8.48 11.08
C ASN A 157 6.99 8.67 10.03
N TRP A 158 6.61 7.57 9.39
CA TRP A 158 5.53 7.58 8.41
C TRP A 158 4.74 6.29 8.40
N CYS A 159 3.50 6.38 7.92
CA CYS A 159 2.70 5.25 7.51
C CYS A 159 2.05 5.54 6.16
N VAL A 160 1.73 4.48 5.42
CA VAL A 160 1.02 4.59 4.13
C VAL A 160 -0.15 3.64 4.13
N ILE A 161 -1.31 4.16 3.74
CA ILE A 161 -2.52 3.37 3.55
C ILE A 161 -2.95 3.55 2.10
N GLN A 162 -2.95 2.44 1.36
CA GLN A 162 -3.27 2.42 -0.07
C GLN A 162 -4.45 1.51 -0.34
N GLN A 163 -5.17 1.77 -1.44
CA GLN A 163 -6.20 0.86 -1.91
C GLN A 163 -6.08 0.62 -3.42
N GLY A 164 -6.01 -0.66 -3.77
CA GLY A 164 -6.12 -1.17 -5.12
C GLY A 164 -7.52 -1.70 -5.39
N MET A 165 -7.92 -1.68 -6.65
CA MET A 165 -9.15 -2.31 -7.13
C MET A 165 -8.84 -3.31 -8.24
N ASN A 166 -9.62 -4.37 -8.31
CA ASN A 166 -9.64 -5.29 -9.44
C ASN A 166 -11.08 -5.35 -10.01
N PRO A 167 -11.34 -4.67 -11.14
CA PRO A 167 -12.69 -4.60 -11.72
C PRO A 167 -13.25 -5.97 -12.13
N ASN A 168 -12.40 -6.90 -12.57
CA ASN A 168 -12.83 -8.23 -13.01
C ASN A 168 -13.47 -9.04 -11.87
N PHE A 169 -13.08 -8.75 -10.62
CA PHE A 169 -13.59 -9.44 -9.45
C PHE A 169 -14.47 -8.56 -8.56
N SER A 170 -14.77 -7.33 -9.00
CA SER A 170 -15.47 -6.31 -8.23
C SER A 170 -14.96 -6.16 -6.79
N SER A 171 -13.64 -6.24 -6.61
CA SER A 171 -13.01 -6.33 -5.29
C SER A 171 -11.98 -5.23 -5.05
N ALA A 172 -11.89 -4.79 -3.80
CA ALA A 172 -10.84 -3.90 -3.32
C ALA A 172 -9.81 -4.64 -2.46
N ARG A 173 -8.58 -4.13 -2.46
CA ARG A 173 -7.52 -4.57 -1.57
C ARG A 173 -6.83 -3.37 -0.95
N ARG A 174 -6.67 -3.41 0.37
CA ARG A 174 -6.03 -2.36 1.15
C ARG A 174 -4.65 -2.82 1.61
N TYR A 175 -3.68 -1.92 1.49
CA TYR A 175 -2.29 -2.13 1.88
C TYR A 175 -1.92 -1.15 2.98
N HIS A 176 -1.22 -1.64 3.99
CA HIS A 176 -0.77 -0.86 5.13
C HIS A 176 0.73 -0.99 5.30
N TRP A 177 1.37 0.15 5.58
CA TRP A 177 2.81 0.28 5.74
C TRP A 177 3.10 1.09 7.00
N PHE A 178 4.16 0.71 7.73
CA PHE A 178 4.64 1.48 8.87
C PHE A 178 6.16 1.51 8.90
N SER A 179 6.72 2.71 8.81
CA SER A 179 8.17 2.97 8.79
C SER A 179 9.00 2.15 9.79
N GLN A 180 8.54 2.08 11.05
CA GLN A 180 9.28 1.41 12.13
C GLN A 180 9.32 -0.12 12.03
N LYS A 181 8.48 -0.73 11.18
CA LYS A 181 8.48 -2.18 10.93
C LYS A 181 9.28 -2.56 9.68
N ILE A 182 9.78 -1.58 8.93
CA ILE A 182 10.37 -1.81 7.61
C ILE A 182 11.90 -1.81 7.70
N GLN A 183 12.50 -2.92 7.31
CA GLN A 183 13.95 -3.01 7.13
C GLN A 183 14.36 -2.66 5.69
N ARG A 184 13.62 -3.20 4.72
CA ARG A 184 13.82 -2.96 3.29
C ARG A 184 12.47 -2.80 2.59
N LEU A 185 12.34 -1.80 1.72
CA LEU A 185 11.04 -1.47 1.11
C LEU A 185 10.47 -2.62 0.26
N ASP A 186 11.33 -3.45 -0.35
CA ASP A 186 10.95 -4.52 -1.27
C ASP A 186 10.99 -5.93 -0.63
N LEU A 187 11.10 -6.02 0.70
CA LEU A 187 11.15 -7.28 1.44
C LEU A 187 10.11 -7.29 2.55
N GLU A 188 9.02 -8.01 2.29
CA GLU A 188 7.89 -8.22 3.21
C GLU A 188 7.53 -6.95 4.03
N PRO A 189 7.29 -5.80 3.36
CA PRO A 189 7.32 -4.50 4.02
C PRO A 189 5.99 -4.10 4.69
N HIS A 190 4.91 -4.85 4.40
CA HIS A 190 3.55 -4.50 4.80
C HIS A 190 3.30 -4.79 6.28
N SER A 191 2.72 -3.83 7.00
CA SER A 191 2.11 -4.12 8.31
C SER A 191 0.82 -4.92 8.17
N GLY A 192 0.18 -4.87 7.00
CA GLY A 192 -0.88 -5.79 6.62
C GLY A 192 -1.46 -5.54 5.23
N ILE A 193 -2.00 -6.61 4.64
CA ILE A 193 -2.72 -6.59 3.37
C ILE A 193 -4.11 -7.19 3.60
N ILE A 194 -5.16 -6.41 3.34
CA ILE A 194 -6.56 -6.84 3.54
C ILE A 194 -7.25 -6.92 2.19
N SER A 195 -7.82 -8.09 1.88
CA SER A 195 -8.60 -8.31 0.67
C SER A 195 -9.76 -9.26 0.97
N GLN A 196 -10.86 -9.10 0.24
CA GLN A 196 -11.97 -10.05 0.25
C GLN A 196 -11.59 -11.39 -0.39
N LYS A 197 -10.72 -11.34 -1.39
CA LYS A 197 -10.36 -12.49 -2.21
C LYS A 197 -8.89 -12.82 -2.00
N THR A 198 -8.66 -14.05 -1.59
CA THR A 198 -7.35 -14.68 -1.58
C THR A 198 -7.17 -15.46 -2.87
N PHE A 199 -6.04 -15.23 -3.55
CA PHE A 199 -5.71 -15.92 -4.79
C PHE A 199 -4.60 -16.94 -4.50
N GLN A 200 -4.76 -18.17 -4.99
CA GLN A 200 -3.81 -19.25 -4.70
C GLN A 200 -2.48 -19.12 -5.47
N LYS A 201 -2.51 -18.52 -6.66
CA LYS A 201 -1.33 -18.36 -7.53
C LYS A 201 -1.14 -16.90 -7.89
N VAL A 202 -0.34 -16.20 -7.10
CA VAL A 202 0.05 -14.80 -7.32
C VAL A 202 1.56 -14.71 -7.25
N LEU A 203 2.17 -13.98 -8.19
CA LEU A 203 3.58 -13.66 -8.08
C LEU A 203 3.74 -12.53 -7.07
N ASN A 204 4.27 -12.88 -5.89
CA ASN A 204 4.64 -11.94 -4.85
C ASN A 204 6.17 -11.76 -4.84
N LEU A 205 6.65 -10.70 -5.50
CA LEU A 205 8.06 -10.35 -5.52
C LEU A 205 8.54 -9.68 -4.23
N THR A 206 7.65 -9.26 -3.32
CA THR A 206 8.08 -8.74 -2.00
C THR A 206 8.44 -9.85 -1.03
N SER A 207 8.02 -11.10 -1.28
CA SER A 207 8.36 -12.23 -0.41
C SER A 207 9.86 -12.50 -0.39
N GLN A 208 10.38 -12.89 0.78
CA GLN A 208 11.77 -13.33 0.93
C GLN A 208 12.10 -14.51 0.01
N LYS A 209 11.13 -15.39 -0.25
CA LYS A 209 11.29 -16.53 -1.17
C LYS A 209 11.52 -16.11 -2.63
N SER A 210 11.18 -14.87 -2.98
CA SER A 210 11.32 -14.31 -4.32
C SER A 210 12.62 -13.55 -4.54
N GLU A 211 13.57 -13.59 -3.60
CA GLU A 211 14.81 -12.80 -3.68
C GLU A 211 15.65 -13.14 -4.92
N GLU A 212 15.88 -14.43 -5.18
CA GLU A 212 16.63 -14.86 -6.36
C GLU A 212 15.89 -14.52 -7.67
N ASN A 213 14.55 -14.58 -7.66
CA ASN A 213 13.73 -14.15 -8.79
C ASN A 213 13.88 -12.64 -9.06
N LYS A 214 13.90 -11.80 -8.01
CA LYS A 214 14.17 -10.36 -8.15
C LYS A 214 15.57 -10.09 -8.68
N LYS A 215 16.59 -10.79 -8.18
CA LYS A 215 17.98 -10.66 -8.66
C LYS A 215 18.11 -11.05 -10.12
N ALA A 216 17.55 -12.20 -10.51
CA ALA A 216 17.53 -12.66 -11.89
C ALA A 216 16.80 -11.67 -12.79
N SER A 217 15.61 -11.20 -12.38
CA SER A 217 14.84 -10.19 -13.12
C SER A 217 15.64 -8.91 -13.34
N LEU A 218 16.33 -8.42 -12.31
CA LEU A 218 17.18 -7.23 -12.41
C LEU A 218 18.40 -7.47 -13.32
N ALA A 219 19.02 -8.65 -13.24
CA ALA A 219 20.13 -9.03 -14.11
C ALA A 219 19.69 -9.09 -15.57
N LEU A 220 18.51 -9.64 -15.86
CA LEU A 220 17.93 -9.68 -17.20
C LEU A 220 17.69 -8.27 -17.75
N VAL A 221 17.13 -7.35 -16.95
CA VAL A 221 16.90 -5.96 -17.37
C VAL A 221 18.23 -5.22 -17.62
N LYS A 222 19.27 -5.53 -16.85
CA LYS A 222 20.63 -4.97 -17.03
C LYS A 222 21.39 -5.61 -18.19
N SER A 223 20.97 -6.77 -18.67
CA SER A 223 21.61 -7.45 -19.80
C SER A 223 21.38 -6.70 -21.12
N LYS A 224 22.15 -7.03 -22.17
CA LYS A 224 22.06 -6.34 -23.47
C LYS A 224 20.64 -6.44 -24.03
N LYS A 225 20.18 -5.39 -24.72
CA LYS A 225 18.86 -5.32 -25.40
C LYS A 225 18.59 -6.48 -26.36
N SER A 226 19.63 -7.19 -26.82
CA SER A 226 19.49 -8.41 -27.62
C SER A 226 18.68 -9.48 -26.89
N PHE A 227 18.75 -9.59 -25.56
CA PHE A 227 18.07 -10.64 -24.81
C PHE A 227 16.55 -10.68 -25.04
N LEU A 228 15.90 -9.51 -25.16
CA LEU A 228 14.47 -9.45 -25.49
C LEU A 228 14.19 -9.81 -26.95
N ALA A 229 15.12 -9.51 -27.86
CA ALA A 229 15.04 -9.97 -29.24
C ALA A 229 15.25 -11.49 -29.33
N ASP A 230 16.22 -12.03 -28.59
CA ASP A 230 16.53 -13.45 -28.48
C ASP A 230 15.35 -14.22 -27.89
N LEU A 231 14.73 -13.71 -26.81
CA LEU A 231 13.49 -14.26 -26.27
C LEU A 231 12.34 -14.18 -27.28
N LYS A 232 12.16 -13.06 -27.97
CA LYS A 232 11.14 -12.96 -29.04
C LYS A 232 11.38 -13.96 -30.16
N ILE A 233 12.63 -14.19 -30.56
CA ILE A 233 13.01 -15.22 -31.52
C ILE A 233 12.60 -16.60 -30.97
N LEU A 234 12.97 -16.93 -29.74
CA LEU A 234 12.61 -18.19 -29.07
C LEU A 234 11.09 -18.40 -28.94
N PHE A 235 10.33 -17.34 -28.63
CA PHE A 235 8.86 -17.41 -28.54
C PHE A 235 8.18 -17.43 -29.93
N SER A 236 8.72 -16.72 -30.93
CA SER A 236 8.21 -16.75 -32.31
C SER A 236 8.48 -18.09 -33.01
N SER A 237 9.53 -18.80 -32.60
CA SER A 237 9.89 -20.15 -33.06
C SER A 237 9.18 -21.27 -32.27
N GLN A 238 8.22 -20.96 -31.40
CA GLN A 238 7.44 -21.99 -30.68
C GLN A 238 6.55 -22.87 -31.58
N LYS A 239 6.42 -22.60 -32.89
CA LYS A 239 5.84 -23.60 -33.80
C LYS A 239 6.74 -24.83 -34.00
N THR A 240 8.03 -24.76 -33.66
CA THR A 240 9.00 -25.84 -33.85
C THR A 240 9.69 -26.33 -32.58
N LEU A 241 9.49 -25.69 -31.43
CA LEU A 241 9.98 -26.23 -30.16
C LEU A 241 9.00 -27.27 -29.62
N LYS A 242 9.31 -28.55 -29.82
CA LYS A 242 8.76 -29.63 -29.00
C LYS A 242 9.06 -29.27 -27.55
N ILE A 243 8.04 -28.89 -26.79
CA ILE A 243 8.11 -28.85 -25.34
C ILE A 243 8.44 -30.28 -24.92
N LEU A 244 9.70 -30.54 -24.62
CA LEU A 244 10.12 -31.78 -23.96
C LEU A 244 9.50 -31.72 -22.58
N THR A 245 8.34 -32.37 -22.43
CA THR A 245 7.89 -32.85 -21.13
C THR A 245 8.99 -33.80 -20.64
N LEU A 246 9.80 -33.29 -19.71
CA LEU A 246 10.65 -34.12 -18.87
C LEU A 246 9.80 -34.48 -17.65
N PRO A 247 9.03 -35.59 -17.69
CA PRO A 247 8.40 -36.09 -16.48
C PRO A 247 9.51 -36.38 -15.47
N ASP A 248 9.27 -36.00 -14.22
CA ASP A 248 10.18 -36.15 -13.09
C ASP A 248 10.26 -37.64 -12.65
N LEU A 249 10.59 -38.53 -13.59
CA LEU A 249 10.69 -39.97 -13.41
C LEU A 249 12.13 -40.43 -13.11
N GLU A 250 13.13 -39.64 -13.51
CA GLU A 250 14.55 -40.01 -13.41
C GLU A 250 15.32 -39.26 -12.30
N PHE A 251 14.83 -38.13 -11.78
CA PHE A 251 15.51 -37.36 -10.72
C PHE A 251 14.94 -37.65 -9.32
N LYS A 252 15.15 -38.89 -8.83
CA LYS A 252 14.69 -39.30 -7.47
C LYS A 252 15.51 -38.74 -6.29
N THR A 253 16.53 -37.91 -6.52
CA THR A 253 17.53 -37.57 -5.48
C THR A 253 17.51 -36.13 -4.98
N HIS A 254 16.44 -35.35 -5.19
CA HIS A 254 16.28 -34.12 -4.44
C HIS A 254 15.71 -34.42 -3.04
N PRO A 255 16.42 -34.09 -1.94
CA PRO A 255 15.93 -34.32 -0.60
C PRO A 255 14.68 -33.47 -0.37
N LYS A 256 13.52 -34.13 -0.26
CA LYS A 256 12.29 -33.52 0.24
C LYS A 256 12.52 -33.17 1.71
N ILE A 257 12.63 -31.89 2.02
CA ILE A 257 12.54 -31.39 3.39
C ILE A 257 11.07 -31.58 3.82
N LYS A 258 10.85 -32.36 4.88
CA LYS A 258 9.56 -32.50 5.56
C LYS A 258 9.16 -31.18 6.23
#